data_AF-A0A960XBV2-F1
#
_entry.id   AF-A0A960XBV2-F1
#
_cell.length_a   1.000
_cell.length_b   1.000
_cell.length_c   1.000
_cell.angle_alpha   90.00
_cell.angle_beta   90.00
_cell.angle_gamma   90.00
#
_symmetry.space_group_name_H-M   'P 1'
#
loop_
_entity.id
_entity.type
_entity.pdbx_description
1 polymer ?
#
loop_
_entity_poly.entity_id
_entity_poly.type
_entity_poly.pdbx_seq_one_letter_code
_entity_poly.pdbx_strand_id
1 'polypeptide(L)'
;LLRGFFKKIWRRHSLICLGIFVAGSLVSSCSTVNAMAQAATSSLKDDWHQTSDKNNLARVESSVRWQCMNEAWKFANKLHSPESRAEAFRLIALCEKNSQGKIEPKEEALSKLKAAIDELKDPIKALFYELSLVEATYVLNPEKAREMLKTCEEKIWKIASAQERAPFLIQIASFELKTTKDLDAGKKAIAVAKETIQMIANKSHRESQEYELACLIESHSNALCAEK
;
A
#
# COMPACT_ATOMS: atom_id res chain seq x y z
N LEU A 1 -15.40 -16.42 16.60
CA LEU A 1 -14.12 -15.91 16.06
C LEU A 1 -12.97 -15.98 17.07
N LEU A 2 -13.10 -15.41 18.28
CA LEU A 2 -12.07 -15.48 19.34
C LEU A 2 -11.64 -16.91 19.73
N ARG A 3 -12.59 -17.86 19.87
CA ARG A 3 -12.26 -19.26 20.20
C ARG A 3 -11.42 -19.99 19.14
N GLY A 4 -11.65 -19.71 17.85
CA GLY A 4 -10.85 -20.29 16.76
C GLY A 4 -9.45 -19.67 16.68
N PHE A 5 -9.37 -18.37 16.94
CA PHE A 5 -8.12 -17.60 17.01
C PHE A 5 -7.20 -18.08 18.12
N PHE A 6 -7.72 -18.20 19.36
CA PHE A 6 -6.96 -18.75 20.48
C PHE A 6 -6.52 -20.19 20.20
N LYS A 7 -7.36 -21.03 19.59
CA LYS A 7 -7.01 -22.42 19.28
C LYS A 7 -5.87 -22.54 18.24
N LYS A 8 -5.79 -21.59 17.29
CA LYS A 8 -4.78 -21.59 16.22
C LYS A 8 -3.43 -21.05 16.69
N ILE A 9 -3.44 -19.98 17.48
CA ILE A 9 -2.26 -19.41 18.15
C ILE A 9 -1.74 -20.37 19.22
N TRP A 10 -2.62 -20.95 20.03
CA TRP A 10 -2.25 -21.96 21.03
C TRP A 10 -1.65 -23.21 20.41
N ARG A 11 -2.14 -23.69 19.25
CA ARG A 11 -1.53 -24.84 18.56
C ARG A 11 -0.16 -24.54 17.94
N ARG A 12 0.07 -23.32 17.44
CA ARG A 12 1.37 -22.93 16.85
C ARG A 12 2.42 -22.60 17.90
N HIS A 13 2.00 -22.08 19.05
CA HIS A 13 2.90 -21.58 20.07
C HIS A 13 2.79 -22.32 21.40
N SER A 14 2.07 -23.45 21.49
CA SER A 14 2.01 -24.25 22.72
C SER A 14 3.41 -24.65 23.17
N LEU A 15 4.30 -25.02 22.26
CA LEU A 15 5.69 -25.33 22.56
C LEU A 15 6.51 -24.12 23.04
N ILE A 16 6.21 -22.92 22.52
CA ILE A 16 6.87 -21.67 22.91
C ILE A 16 6.37 -21.20 24.28
N CYS A 17 5.06 -21.22 24.51
CA CYS A 17 4.44 -20.90 25.81
C CYS A 17 4.84 -21.92 26.88
N LEU A 18 4.91 -23.22 26.55
CA LEU A 18 5.41 -24.26 27.45
C LEU A 18 6.91 -24.07 27.70
N GLY A 19 7.69 -23.68 26.70
CA GLY A 19 9.11 -23.35 26.83
C GLY A 19 9.36 -22.16 27.76
N ILE A 20 8.58 -21.07 27.63
CA ILE A 20 8.63 -19.90 28.53
C ILE A 20 8.21 -20.30 29.96
N PHE A 21 7.17 -21.12 30.10
CA PHE A 21 6.66 -21.56 31.40
C PHE A 21 7.64 -22.51 32.12
N VAL A 22 8.22 -23.47 31.41
CA VAL A 22 9.23 -24.40 31.96
C VAL A 22 10.53 -23.67 32.27
N ALA A 23 10.95 -22.72 31.42
CA ALA A 23 12.19 -21.97 31.64
C ALA A 23 12.06 -20.91 32.75
N GLY A 24 10.89 -20.27 32.89
CA GLY A 24 10.58 -19.36 33.98
C GLY A 24 10.42 -20.06 35.34
N SER A 25 10.11 -21.36 35.35
CA SER A 25 9.99 -22.17 36.56
C SER A 25 11.32 -22.75 37.07
N LEU A 26 12.35 -22.82 36.22
CA LEU A 26 13.58 -23.57 36.54
C LEU A 26 14.84 -22.73 36.73
N VAL A 27 14.96 -21.50 36.21
CA VAL A 27 16.20 -20.73 36.38
C VAL A 27 15.95 -19.22 36.39
N SER A 28 15.87 -18.61 37.58
CA SER A 28 15.70 -17.15 37.75
C SER A 28 16.97 -16.32 37.51
N SER A 29 18.05 -16.90 36.96
CA SER A 29 19.35 -16.19 36.88
C SER A 29 20.21 -16.49 35.64
N CYS A 30 19.72 -17.24 34.65
CA CYS A 30 20.51 -17.49 33.44
C CYS A 30 20.15 -16.47 32.36
N SER A 31 21.07 -15.54 32.07
CA SER A 31 20.93 -14.48 31.06
C SER A 31 20.49 -15.02 29.70
N THR A 32 20.91 -16.23 29.35
CA THR A 32 20.53 -16.96 28.14
C THR A 32 19.04 -17.32 28.11
N VAL A 33 18.47 -17.75 29.23
CA VAL A 33 17.03 -18.10 29.34
C VAL A 33 16.17 -16.85 29.23
N ASN A 34 16.60 -15.75 29.86
CA ASN A 34 15.87 -14.48 29.77
C ASN A 34 15.91 -13.91 28.34
N ALA A 35 17.06 -14.01 27.65
CA ALA A 35 17.18 -13.63 26.25
C ALA A 35 16.30 -14.50 25.33
N MET A 36 16.23 -15.81 25.57
CA MET A 36 15.35 -16.71 24.82
C MET A 36 13.86 -16.43 25.07
N ALA A 37 13.47 -16.13 26.31
CA ALA A 37 12.09 -15.75 26.65
C ALA A 37 11.67 -14.40 26.02
N GLN A 38 12.59 -13.43 25.99
CA GLN A 38 12.39 -12.14 25.34
C GLN A 38 12.26 -12.29 23.82
N ALA A 39 13.13 -13.08 23.18
CA ALA A 39 13.07 -13.38 21.75
C ALA A 39 11.77 -14.13 21.36
N ALA A 40 11.33 -15.06 22.21
CA ALA A 40 10.07 -15.76 22.02
C ALA A 40 8.86 -14.82 22.15
N THR A 41 8.91 -13.89 23.10
CA THR A 41 7.85 -12.89 23.30
C THR A 41 7.82 -11.86 22.18
N SER A 42 8.97 -11.42 21.68
CA SER A 42 9.04 -10.52 20.52
C SER A 42 8.51 -11.21 19.27
N SER A 43 8.89 -12.47 19.02
CA SER A 43 8.35 -13.24 17.89
C SER A 43 6.83 -13.43 17.97
N LEU A 44 6.29 -13.74 19.16
CA LEU A 44 4.84 -13.82 19.38
C LEU A 44 4.13 -12.49 19.13
N LYS A 45 4.74 -11.39 19.56
CA LYS A 45 4.21 -10.04 19.36
C LYS A 45 4.18 -9.68 17.87
N ASP A 46 5.25 -10.00 17.14
CA ASP A 46 5.34 -9.75 15.70
C ASP A 46 4.31 -10.57 14.92
N ASP A 47 4.15 -11.87 15.24
CA ASP A 47 3.13 -12.74 14.63
C ASP A 47 1.71 -12.23 14.91
N TRP A 48 1.48 -11.75 16.14
CA TRP A 48 0.19 -11.16 16.52
C TRP A 48 -0.07 -9.85 15.77
N HIS A 49 0.92 -8.97 15.67
CA HIS A 49 0.83 -7.73 14.90
C HIS A 49 0.56 -8.01 13.43
N GLN A 50 1.29 -8.93 12.79
CA GLN A 50 1.06 -9.28 11.38
C GLN A 50 -0.34 -9.82 11.14
N THR A 51 -0.83 -10.70 12.04
CA THR A 51 -2.17 -11.26 11.92
C THR A 51 -3.25 -10.21 12.18
N SER A 52 -3.05 -9.35 13.18
CA SER A 52 -3.93 -8.22 13.51
C SER A 52 -4.02 -7.25 12.33
N ASP A 53 -2.87 -6.87 11.77
CA ASP A 53 -2.77 -5.96 10.62
C ASP A 53 -3.49 -6.52 9.41
N LYS A 54 -3.25 -7.78 9.05
CA LYS A 54 -3.95 -8.44 7.94
C LYS A 54 -5.48 -8.40 8.12
N ASN A 55 -5.97 -8.68 9.32
CA ASN A 55 -7.40 -8.66 9.61
C ASN A 55 -7.97 -7.23 9.58
N ASN A 56 -7.26 -6.28 10.17
CA ASN A 56 -7.69 -4.88 10.20
C ASN A 56 -7.67 -4.27 8.80
N LEU A 57 -6.65 -4.56 7.99
CA LEU A 57 -6.55 -4.07 6.61
C LEU A 57 -7.69 -4.60 5.74
N ALA A 58 -8.00 -5.90 5.82
CA ALA A 58 -9.17 -6.46 5.13
C ALA A 58 -10.49 -5.80 5.57
N ARG A 59 -10.58 -5.35 6.83
CA ARG A 59 -11.74 -4.57 7.31
C ARG A 59 -11.72 -3.15 6.76
N VAL A 60 -10.56 -2.50 6.65
CA VAL A 60 -10.44 -1.19 5.98
C VAL A 60 -10.91 -1.30 4.54
N GLU A 61 -10.40 -2.27 3.77
CA GLU A 61 -10.81 -2.51 2.38
C GLU A 61 -12.33 -2.70 2.25
N SER A 62 -12.91 -3.55 3.10
CA SER A 62 -14.36 -3.76 3.13
C SER A 62 -15.12 -2.48 3.50
N SER A 63 -14.69 -1.76 4.53
CA SER A 63 -15.35 -0.53 4.96
C SER A 63 -15.24 0.57 3.90
N VAL A 64 -14.11 0.68 3.19
CA VAL A 64 -13.95 1.63 2.07
C VAL A 64 -14.88 1.26 0.92
N ARG A 65 -14.94 -0.03 0.55
CA ARG A 65 -15.84 -0.52 -0.50
C ARG A 65 -17.31 -0.23 -0.22
N TRP A 66 -17.74 -0.36 1.04
CA TRP A 66 -19.11 -0.05 1.48
C TRP A 66 -19.29 1.40 1.94
N GLN A 67 -18.29 2.24 1.74
CA GLN A 67 -18.30 3.66 2.09
C GLN A 67 -18.57 3.96 3.58
N CYS A 68 -18.23 3.02 4.47
CA CYS A 68 -18.31 3.14 5.93
C CYS A 68 -17.03 3.77 6.52
N MET A 69 -16.79 5.06 6.25
CA MET A 69 -15.50 5.69 6.55
C MET A 69 -15.13 5.71 8.04
N ASN A 70 -16.09 5.93 8.95
CA ASN A 70 -15.84 5.85 10.39
C ASN A 70 -15.24 4.50 10.82
N GLU A 71 -15.70 3.41 10.19
CA GLU A 71 -15.14 2.08 10.46
C GLU A 71 -13.76 1.93 9.81
N ALA A 72 -13.58 2.39 8.57
CA ALA A 72 -12.29 2.37 7.89
C ALA A 72 -11.22 3.09 8.73
N TRP A 73 -11.51 4.29 9.22
CA TRP A 73 -10.65 5.05 10.13
C TRP A 73 -10.36 4.30 11.43
N LYS A 74 -11.39 3.71 12.05
CA LYS A 74 -11.23 2.93 13.29
C LYS A 74 -10.29 1.74 13.11
N PHE A 75 -10.34 1.05 11.96
CA PHE A 75 -9.45 -0.08 11.70
C PHE A 75 -8.06 0.36 11.23
N ALA A 76 -7.95 1.42 10.44
CA ALA A 76 -6.68 1.98 10.00
C ALA A 76 -5.82 2.43 11.19
N ASN A 77 -6.41 3.10 12.19
CA ASN A 77 -5.72 3.52 13.41
C ASN A 77 -5.29 2.35 14.33
N LYS A 78 -5.70 1.11 14.03
CA LYS A 78 -5.29 -0.11 14.76
C LYS A 78 -4.16 -0.88 14.10
N LEU A 79 -3.67 -0.40 12.96
CA LEU A 79 -2.57 -1.02 12.23
C LEU A 79 -1.24 -0.66 12.88
N HIS A 80 -0.35 -1.65 12.93
CA HIS A 80 0.93 -1.54 13.63
C HIS A 80 2.09 -1.31 12.67
N SER A 81 2.09 -1.98 11.52
CA SER A 81 3.16 -1.83 10.52
C SER A 81 2.98 -0.55 9.70
N PRO A 82 4.09 0.16 9.36
CA PRO A 82 4.05 1.30 8.46
C PRO A 82 3.42 0.97 7.10
N GLU A 83 3.71 -0.22 6.55
CA GLU A 83 3.17 -0.68 5.27
C GLU A 83 1.66 -0.86 5.30
N SER A 84 1.11 -1.52 6.34
CA SER A 84 -0.34 -1.67 6.44
C SER A 84 -1.02 -0.32 6.67
N ARG A 85 -0.42 0.58 7.47
CA ARG A 85 -0.93 1.95 7.68
C ARG A 85 -0.93 2.73 6.36
N ALA A 86 0.16 2.68 5.60
CA ALA A 86 0.26 3.33 4.29
C ALA A 86 -0.84 2.82 3.35
N GLU A 87 -1.04 1.50 3.25
CA GLU A 87 -2.11 0.93 2.44
C GLU A 87 -3.50 1.36 2.89
N ALA A 88 -3.77 1.33 4.20
CA ALA A 88 -5.06 1.73 4.73
C ALA A 88 -5.37 3.22 4.48
N PHE A 89 -4.42 4.11 4.75
CA PHE A 89 -4.61 5.55 4.52
C PHE A 89 -4.62 5.89 3.03
N ARG A 90 -3.92 5.12 2.18
CA ARG A 90 -4.05 5.19 0.71
C ARG A 90 -5.48 4.91 0.27
N LEU A 91 -6.07 3.80 0.73
CA LEU A 91 -7.45 3.43 0.41
C LEU A 91 -8.46 4.48 0.88
N ILE A 92 -8.26 5.03 2.08
CA ILE A 92 -9.14 6.09 2.61
C ILE A 92 -8.97 7.39 1.83
N ALA A 93 -7.74 7.81 1.52
CA ALA A 93 -7.47 9.06 0.81
C ALA A 93 -7.98 9.05 -0.64
N LEU A 94 -7.93 7.89 -1.31
CA LEU A 94 -8.47 7.69 -2.66
C LEU A 94 -9.99 7.46 -2.67
N CYS A 95 -10.63 7.31 -1.51
CA CYS A 95 -12.08 7.19 -1.47
C CYS A 95 -12.74 8.54 -1.78
N GLU A 96 -13.50 8.60 -2.87
CA GLU A 96 -14.10 9.84 -3.35
C GLU A 96 -15.37 10.26 -2.58
N LYS A 97 -16.07 9.30 -1.94
CA LYS A 97 -17.38 9.52 -1.30
C LYS A 97 -17.58 8.59 -0.10
N ASN A 98 -18.09 9.13 1.01
CA ASN A 98 -18.67 8.29 2.07
C ASN A 98 -20.11 7.85 1.72
N SER A 99 -20.71 6.98 2.53
CA SER A 99 -22.04 6.40 2.30
C SER A 99 -23.18 7.43 2.24
N GLN A 100 -22.92 8.68 2.60
CA GLN A 100 -23.84 9.81 2.52
C GLN A 100 -23.52 10.74 1.33
N GLY A 101 -22.58 10.35 0.46
CA GLY A 101 -22.10 11.15 -0.66
C GLY A 101 -21.25 12.35 -0.25
N LYS A 102 -20.85 12.47 1.03
CA LYS A 102 -20.03 13.57 1.54
C LYS A 102 -18.55 13.23 1.41
N ILE A 103 -17.77 14.25 1.08
CA ILE A 103 -16.31 14.20 1.08
C ILE A 103 -15.88 14.39 2.55
N GLU A 104 -15.26 13.36 3.13
CA GLU A 104 -14.62 13.40 4.45
C GLU A 104 -13.21 14.02 4.37
N PRO A 105 -12.56 14.39 5.50
CA PRO A 105 -11.32 15.16 5.46
C PRO A 105 -10.19 14.36 4.80
N LYS A 106 -10.04 14.54 3.49
CA LYS A 106 -8.91 14.06 2.69
C LYS A 106 -7.59 14.52 3.28
N GLU A 107 -7.55 15.71 3.87
CA GLU A 107 -6.35 16.28 4.48
C GLU A 107 -5.77 15.43 5.63
N GLU A 108 -6.63 14.89 6.52
CA GLU A 108 -6.15 14.03 7.60
C GLU A 108 -5.61 12.71 7.04
N ALA A 109 -6.32 12.12 6.07
CA ALA A 109 -5.89 10.87 5.42
C ALA A 109 -4.57 11.05 4.68
N LEU A 110 -4.40 12.16 3.96
CA LEU A 110 -3.15 12.53 3.27
C LEU A 110 -2.00 12.73 4.25
N SER A 111 -2.25 13.42 5.37
CA SER A 111 -1.25 13.64 6.42
C SER A 111 -0.77 12.32 7.02
N LYS A 112 -1.69 11.41 7.35
CA LYS A 112 -1.34 10.10 7.90
C LYS A 112 -0.71 9.17 6.87
N LEU A 113 -1.13 9.24 5.61
CA LEU A 113 -0.48 8.52 4.51
C LEU A 113 0.97 8.98 4.38
N LYS A 114 1.22 10.30 4.34
CA LYS A 114 2.58 10.85 4.28
C LYS A 114 3.44 10.38 5.46
N ALA A 115 2.92 10.47 6.68
CA ALA A 115 3.64 10.00 7.86
C ALA A 115 3.97 8.49 7.79
N ALA A 116 3.05 7.67 7.28
CA ALA A 116 3.29 6.25 7.10
C ALA A 116 4.35 5.97 6.03
N ILE A 117 4.38 6.76 4.95
CA ILE A 117 5.42 6.71 3.90
C ILE A 117 6.80 7.05 4.48
N ASP A 118 6.89 8.11 5.27
CA ASP A 118 8.15 8.56 5.88
C ASP A 118 8.76 7.51 6.84
N GLU A 119 7.93 6.59 7.36
CA GLU A 119 8.36 5.47 8.20
C GLU A 119 8.77 4.21 7.39
N LEU A 120 8.53 4.17 6.07
CA LEU A 120 8.90 3.03 5.23
C LEU A 120 10.40 3.01 4.96
N LYS A 121 11.00 1.83 5.15
CA LYS A 121 12.43 1.60 4.87
C LYS A 121 12.70 1.19 3.44
N ASP A 122 11.70 0.62 2.76
CA ASP A 122 11.81 0.17 1.39
C ASP A 122 11.48 1.33 0.44
N PRO A 123 12.46 1.86 -0.31
CA PRO A 123 12.26 3.03 -1.17
C PRO A 123 11.33 2.75 -2.36
N ILE A 124 11.28 1.50 -2.84
CA ILE A 124 10.40 1.09 -3.94
C ILE A 124 8.95 1.07 -3.45
N LYS A 125 8.70 0.51 -2.27
CA LYS A 125 7.37 0.57 -1.66
C LYS A 125 6.97 1.99 -1.30
N ALA A 126 7.87 2.79 -0.74
CA ALA A 126 7.60 4.18 -0.42
C ALA A 126 7.15 4.96 -1.66
N LEU A 127 7.86 4.80 -2.78
CA LEU A 127 7.55 5.44 -4.06
C LEU A 127 6.15 5.07 -4.60
N PHE A 128 5.71 3.82 -4.42
CA PHE A 128 4.35 3.39 -4.79
C PHE A 128 3.27 4.18 -4.03
N TYR A 129 3.49 4.37 -2.74
CA TYR A 129 2.59 5.16 -1.90
C TYR A 129 2.71 6.66 -2.16
N GLU A 130 3.88 7.17 -2.51
CA GLU A 130 4.08 8.57 -2.91
C GLU A 130 3.26 8.92 -4.17
N LEU A 131 3.24 8.06 -5.20
CA LEU A 131 2.39 8.26 -6.37
C LEU A 131 0.89 8.23 -6.01
N SER A 132 0.50 7.40 -5.05
CA SER A 132 -0.88 7.37 -4.57
C SER A 132 -1.24 8.63 -3.78
N LEU A 133 -0.27 9.18 -3.03
CA LEU A 133 -0.40 10.47 -2.35
C LEU A 133 -0.53 11.62 -3.37
N VAL A 134 0.17 11.56 -4.51
CA VAL A 134 0.00 12.51 -5.63
C VAL A 134 -1.45 12.48 -6.13
N GLU A 135 -1.98 11.30 -6.46
CA GLU A 135 -3.36 11.14 -6.96
C GLU A 135 -4.38 11.72 -5.98
N ALA A 136 -4.25 11.38 -4.69
CA ALA A 136 -5.16 11.88 -3.66
C ALA A 136 -4.99 13.39 -3.41
N THR A 137 -3.78 13.93 -3.52
CA THR A 137 -3.49 15.38 -3.36
C THR A 137 -4.07 16.18 -4.52
N TYR A 138 -4.10 15.65 -5.74
CA TYR A 138 -4.55 16.37 -6.93
C TYR A 138 -5.97 16.90 -6.80
N VAL A 139 -6.85 16.16 -6.11
CA VAL A 139 -8.25 16.59 -5.90
C VAL A 139 -8.34 17.84 -5.03
N LEU A 140 -7.39 18.06 -4.13
CA LEU A 140 -7.36 19.23 -3.23
C LEU A 140 -6.48 20.36 -3.76
N ASN A 141 -5.31 20.02 -4.30
CA ASN A 141 -4.31 20.97 -4.78
C ASN A 141 -3.58 20.39 -6.01
N PRO A 142 -4.08 20.67 -7.23
CA PRO A 142 -3.48 20.20 -8.46
C PRO A 142 -2.03 20.63 -8.66
N GLU A 143 -1.69 21.88 -8.33
CA GLU A 143 -0.34 22.42 -8.53
C GLU A 143 0.69 21.67 -7.69
N LYS A 144 0.40 21.50 -6.39
CA LYS A 144 1.24 20.72 -5.47
C LYS A 144 1.36 19.27 -5.91
N ALA A 145 0.27 18.64 -6.36
CA ALA A 145 0.30 17.27 -6.86
C ALA A 145 1.23 17.14 -8.09
N ARG A 146 1.24 18.13 -8.99
CA ARG A 146 2.14 18.15 -10.14
C ARG A 146 3.61 18.32 -9.76
N GLU A 147 3.92 19.12 -8.75
CA GLU A 147 5.29 19.22 -8.20
C GLU A 147 5.76 17.90 -7.58
N MET A 148 4.87 17.25 -6.82
CA MET A 148 5.13 15.94 -6.22
C MET A 148 5.33 14.87 -7.29
N LEU A 149 4.54 14.89 -8.38
CA LEU A 149 4.68 13.98 -9.51
C LEU A 149 6.07 14.07 -10.14
N LYS A 150 6.57 15.28 -10.42
CA LYS A 150 7.92 15.48 -10.97
C LYS A 150 9.00 14.86 -10.09
N THR A 151 8.86 15.03 -8.77
CA THR A 151 9.79 14.41 -7.81
C THR A 151 9.72 12.88 -7.88
N CYS A 152 8.53 12.31 -8.05
CA CYS A 152 8.36 10.86 -8.21
C CYS A 152 8.97 10.37 -9.53
N GLU A 153 8.75 11.08 -10.63
CA GLU A 153 9.34 10.77 -11.94
C GLU A 153 10.87 10.70 -11.87
N GLU A 154 11.52 11.68 -11.24
CA GLU A 154 12.96 11.68 -11.02
C GLU A 154 13.44 10.47 -10.21
N LYS A 155 12.66 10.02 -9.21
CA LYS A 155 12.97 8.83 -8.43
C LYS A 155 12.79 7.55 -9.27
N ILE A 156 11.73 7.46 -10.06
CA ILE A 156 11.45 6.31 -10.94
C ILE A 156 12.59 6.13 -11.95
N TRP A 157 13.09 7.21 -12.54
CA TRP A 157 14.19 7.13 -13.50
C TRP A 157 15.54 6.72 -12.91
N LYS A 158 15.70 6.80 -11.58
CA LYS A 158 16.87 6.26 -10.87
C LYS A 158 16.79 4.74 -10.67
N ILE A 159 15.62 4.11 -10.87
CA ILE A 159 15.47 2.67 -10.80
C ILE A 159 16.06 2.06 -12.07
N ALA A 160 17.12 1.27 -11.94
CA ALA A 160 17.83 0.70 -13.09
C ALA A 160 16.96 -0.31 -13.87
N SER A 161 16.24 -1.17 -13.14
CA SER A 161 15.45 -2.26 -13.73
C SER A 161 14.21 -1.74 -14.46
N ALA A 162 14.06 -2.11 -15.74
CA ALA A 162 12.82 -1.84 -16.48
C ALA A 162 11.62 -2.57 -15.87
N GLN A 163 11.84 -3.77 -15.32
CA GLN A 163 10.80 -4.56 -14.65
C GLN A 163 10.26 -3.87 -13.40
N GLU A 164 11.14 -3.21 -12.64
CA GLU A 164 10.72 -2.46 -11.43
C GLU A 164 10.13 -1.09 -11.79
N ARG A 165 10.56 -0.47 -12.90
CA ARG A 165 10.01 0.82 -13.37
C ARG A 165 8.61 0.72 -13.95
N ALA A 166 8.31 -0.34 -14.70
CA ALA A 166 7.07 -0.43 -15.48
C ALA A 166 5.79 -0.20 -14.66
N PRO A 167 5.61 -0.80 -13.47
CA PRO A 167 4.40 -0.58 -12.66
C PRO A 167 4.19 0.90 -12.29
N PHE A 168 5.26 1.63 -11.99
CA PHE A 168 5.18 3.06 -11.65
C PHE A 168 4.78 3.90 -12.86
N LEU A 169 5.31 3.57 -14.04
CA LEU A 169 4.97 4.28 -15.28
C LEU A 169 3.52 4.02 -15.70
N ILE A 170 3.00 2.81 -15.48
CA ILE A 170 1.57 2.50 -15.65
C ILE A 170 0.72 3.33 -14.67
N GLN A 171 1.16 3.47 -13.42
CA GLN A 171 0.47 4.29 -12.42
C GLN A 171 0.46 5.78 -12.79
N ILE A 172 1.56 6.32 -13.33
CA ILE A 172 1.61 7.69 -13.87
C ILE A 172 0.65 7.84 -15.05
N ALA A 173 0.66 6.91 -16.00
CA ALA A 173 -0.27 6.94 -17.13
C ALA A 173 -1.74 6.95 -16.65
N SER A 174 -2.07 6.14 -15.63
CA SER A 174 -3.39 6.11 -15.01
C SER A 174 -3.76 7.45 -14.37
N PHE A 175 -2.83 8.07 -13.64
CA PHE A 175 -3.01 9.41 -13.06
C PHE A 175 -3.28 10.46 -14.14
N GLU A 176 -2.48 10.50 -15.21
CA GLU A 176 -2.64 11.48 -16.29
C GLU A 176 -3.99 11.34 -17.00
N LEU A 177 -4.41 10.10 -17.28
CA LEU A 177 -5.69 9.84 -17.94
C LEU A 177 -6.90 10.23 -17.08
N LYS A 178 -6.86 9.95 -15.77
CA LYS A 178 -7.97 10.30 -14.85
C LYS A 178 -8.08 11.80 -14.62
N THR A 179 -6.96 12.51 -14.59
CA THR A 179 -6.93 13.94 -14.24
C THR A 179 -7.29 14.88 -15.40
N THR A 180 -7.59 14.32 -16.59
CA THR A 180 -8.45 14.84 -17.68
C THR A 180 -8.17 16.24 -18.25
N LYS A 181 -7.09 16.93 -17.88
CA LYS A 181 -6.72 18.22 -18.48
C LYS A 181 -5.69 18.14 -19.62
N ASP A 182 -4.96 17.04 -19.74
CA ASP A 182 -3.92 16.89 -20.77
C ASP A 182 -3.91 15.44 -21.31
N LEU A 183 -4.77 15.18 -22.30
CA LEU A 183 -4.80 13.90 -23.01
C LEU A 183 -3.44 13.59 -23.66
N ASP A 184 -2.68 14.61 -24.05
CA ASP A 184 -1.35 14.43 -24.63
C ASP A 184 -0.34 13.97 -23.59
N ALA A 185 -0.41 14.46 -22.34
CA ALA A 185 0.37 13.92 -21.23
C ALA A 185 0.05 12.44 -20.98
N GLY A 186 -1.24 12.07 -20.99
CA GLY A 186 -1.67 10.68 -20.87
C GLY A 186 -1.12 9.78 -21.99
N LYS A 187 -1.22 10.23 -23.25
CA LYS A 187 -0.65 9.51 -24.41
C LYS A 187 0.87 9.37 -24.32
N LYS A 188 1.58 10.42 -23.90
CA LYS A 188 3.04 10.39 -23.69
C LYS A 188 3.41 9.39 -22.58
N ALA A 189 2.70 9.42 -21.45
CA ALA A 189 2.92 8.49 -20.35
C ALA A 189 2.69 7.03 -20.77
N ILE A 190 1.62 6.75 -21.55
CA ILE A 190 1.38 5.43 -22.16
C ILE A 190 2.55 5.01 -23.05
N ALA A 191 3.04 5.91 -23.91
CA ALA A 191 4.14 5.61 -24.82
C ALA A 191 5.41 5.24 -24.05
N VAL A 192 5.77 6.03 -23.03
CA VAL A 192 6.93 5.79 -22.16
C VAL A 192 6.78 4.46 -21.40
N ALA A 193 5.59 4.17 -20.86
CA ALA A 193 5.32 2.90 -20.19
C ALA A 193 5.48 1.72 -21.15
N LYS A 194 4.93 1.82 -22.36
CA LYS A 194 5.04 0.79 -23.40
C LYS A 194 6.48 0.51 -23.81
N GLU A 195 7.28 1.55 -24.05
CA GLU A 195 8.71 1.42 -24.37
C GLU A 195 9.47 0.73 -23.24
N THR A 196 9.18 1.11 -21.99
CA THR A 196 9.84 0.50 -20.82
C THR A 196 9.46 -0.98 -20.65
N ILE A 197 8.19 -1.33 -20.86
CA ILE A 197 7.71 -2.72 -20.78
C ILE A 197 8.40 -3.59 -21.83
N GLN A 198 8.63 -3.08 -23.05
CA GLN A 198 9.33 -3.81 -24.10
C GLN A 198 10.79 -4.16 -23.73
N MET A 199 11.43 -3.36 -22.87
CA MET A 199 12.78 -3.62 -22.36
C MET A 199 12.85 -4.71 -21.29
N ILE A 200 11.70 -5.21 -20.79
CA ILE A 200 11.65 -6.30 -19.81
C ILE A 200 12.08 -7.61 -20.48
N ALA A 201 13.21 -8.16 -20.04
CA ALA A 201 13.75 -9.41 -20.58
C ALA A 201 12.90 -10.65 -20.23
N ASN A 202 12.30 -10.65 -19.04
CA ASN A 202 11.44 -11.76 -18.61
C ASN A 202 10.08 -11.70 -19.31
N LYS A 203 9.83 -12.66 -20.21
CA LYS A 203 8.59 -12.74 -20.99
C LYS A 203 7.31 -12.72 -20.14
N SER A 204 7.26 -13.50 -19.07
CA SER A 204 6.05 -13.60 -18.24
C SER A 204 5.76 -12.28 -17.51
N HIS A 205 6.80 -11.61 -16.99
CA HIS A 205 6.64 -10.28 -16.39
C HIS A 205 6.22 -9.25 -17.44
N ARG A 206 6.82 -9.28 -18.63
CA ARG A 206 6.46 -8.38 -19.72
C ARG A 206 4.99 -8.53 -20.11
N GLU A 207 4.52 -9.76 -20.37
CA GLU A 207 3.13 -10.04 -20.74
C GLU A 207 2.14 -9.59 -19.66
N SER A 208 2.49 -9.76 -18.37
CA SER A 208 1.67 -9.26 -17.26
C SER A 208 1.54 -7.73 -17.28
N GLN A 209 2.63 -7.01 -17.54
CA GLN A 209 2.62 -5.53 -17.59
C GLN A 209 1.95 -5.01 -18.86
N GLU A 210 2.10 -5.69 -19.99
CA GLU A 210 1.37 -5.41 -21.23
C GLU A 210 -0.14 -5.54 -21.02
N TYR A 211 -0.58 -6.58 -20.30
CA TYR A 211 -1.98 -6.77 -19.95
C TYR A 211 -2.53 -5.64 -19.08
N GLU A 212 -1.80 -5.25 -18.02
CA GLU A 212 -2.21 -4.11 -17.17
C GLU A 212 -2.34 -2.81 -17.97
N LEU A 213 -1.36 -2.51 -18.83
CA LEU A 213 -1.41 -1.31 -19.67
C LEU A 213 -2.57 -1.38 -20.68
N ALA A 214 -2.86 -2.56 -21.24
CA ALA A 214 -3.98 -2.75 -22.16
C ALA A 214 -5.33 -2.51 -21.48
N CYS A 215 -5.54 -3.04 -20.27
CA CYS A 215 -6.75 -2.78 -19.49
C CYS A 215 -6.91 -1.29 -19.16
N LEU A 216 -5.81 -0.60 -18.84
CA LEU A 216 -5.84 0.85 -18.62
C LEU A 216 -6.30 1.61 -19.88
N ILE A 217 -5.72 1.29 -21.04
CA ILE A 217 -6.09 1.90 -22.32
C ILE A 217 -7.56 1.61 -22.65
N GLU A 218 -8.02 0.37 -22.46
CA GLU A 218 -9.41 -0.02 -22.71
C GLU A 218 -10.39 0.78 -21.84
N SER A 219 -10.10 0.90 -20.54
CA SER A 219 -10.95 1.66 -19.60
C SER A 219 -11.05 3.16 -19.92
N HIS A 220 -10.05 3.72 -20.61
CA HIS A 220 -10.03 5.13 -21.02
C HIS A 220 -10.17 5.31 -22.55
N SER A 221 -10.56 4.26 -23.28
CA SER A 221 -10.62 4.25 -24.75
C SER A 221 -11.51 5.34 -25.31
N ASN A 222 -12.67 5.59 -24.67
CA ASN A 222 -13.57 6.67 -25.06
C ASN A 222 -12.92 8.06 -24.94
N ALA A 223 -12.14 8.30 -23.89
CA ALA A 223 -11.41 9.56 -23.71
C ALA A 223 -10.27 9.70 -24.72
N LEU A 224 -9.59 8.59 -25.04
CA LEU A 224 -8.50 8.56 -26.02
C LEU A 224 -8.97 8.71 -27.47
N CYS A 225 -10.22 8.32 -27.76
CA CYS A 225 -10.82 8.39 -29.11
C CYS A 225 -11.58 9.70 -29.38
N ALA A 226 -11.82 10.54 -28.37
CA ALA A 226 -12.67 11.74 -28.49
C ALA A 226 -12.02 12.92 -29.27
N GLU A 227 -10.77 12.79 -29.71
CA GLU A 227 -10.04 13.79 -30.52
C GLU A 227 -9.87 13.35 -31.99
N LYS A 228 -10.95 12.94 -32.64
CA LYS A 228 -11.03 12.86 -34.11
C LYS A 228 -12.02 13.89 -34.63
#